data_AF-A0A965Z1S0-F1
#
_entry.id   AF-A0A965Z1S0-F1
#
_cell.length_a   1.000
_cell.length_b   1.000
_cell.length_c   1.000
_cell.angle_alpha   90.00
_cell.angle_beta   90.00
_cell.angle_gamma   90.00
#
_symmetry.space_group_name_H-M   'P 1'
#
loop_
_entity.id
_entity.type
_entity.pdbx_description
1 polymer ?
#
loop_
_entity_poly.entity_id
_entity_poly.type
_entity_poly.pdbx_seq_one_letter_code
_entity_poly.pdbx_strand_id
1 'polypeptide(L)' 'CYHGDMSEVIPVAKSTLSQHLHELKEAGLIQGEFTPPTIKYCINQENWTAARELLGGFIDHVARVESYC' A
#
# COMPACT_ATOMS: atom_id res chain seq x y z
N CYS A 1 6.37 8.50 -2.79
CA CYS A 1 5.09 9.13 -3.19
C CYS A 1 4.64 10.07 -2.08
N TYR A 2 4.17 11.27 -2.41
CA TYR A 2 3.56 12.15 -1.40
C TYR A 2 2.07 11.83 -1.26
N HIS A 3 1.53 12.03 -0.06
CA HIS A 3 0.11 11.83 0.22
C HIS A 3 -0.79 12.65 -0.73
N GLY A 4 -0.42 13.90 -1.00
CA GLY A 4 -1.12 14.79 -1.93
C GLY A 4 -1.26 14.19 -3.32
N ASP A 5 -0.13 13.82 -3.94
CA ASP A 5 -0.09 13.22 -5.28
C ASP A 5 -0.94 11.94 -5.38
N MET A 6 -0.93 11.11 -4.33
CA MET A 6 -1.71 9.87 -4.30
C MET A 6 -3.22 10.13 -4.25
N SER A 7 -3.64 11.20 -3.57
CA SER A 7 -5.07 11.56 -3.47
C SER A 7 -5.67 12.08 -4.78
N GLU A 8 -4.82 12.48 -5.74
CA GLU A 8 -5.26 12.93 -7.06
C GLU A 8 -5.44 11.78 -8.06
N VAL A 9 -4.69 10.68 -7.88
CA VAL A 9 -4.69 9.53 -8.81
C VAL A 9 -5.54 8.36 -8.34
N ILE A 10 -5.73 8.21 -7.03
CA ILE A 10 -6.57 7.12 -6.46
C ILE A 10 -7.97 7.68 -6.18
N PRO A 11 -9.03 7.14 -6.80
CA PRO A 11 -10.40 7.66 -6.68
C PRO A 11 -11.06 7.22 -5.36
N VAL A 12 -10.45 7.59 -4.23
CA VAL A 12 -10.98 7.34 -2.88
C VAL A 12 -10.90 8.63 -2.04
N ALA A 13 -11.72 8.71 -0.99
CA ALA A 13 -11.67 9.85 -0.09
C ALA A 13 -10.29 9.95 0.59
N LYS A 14 -9.82 11.18 0.86
CA LYS A 14 -8.54 11.44 1.53
C LYS A 14 -8.42 10.74 2.89
N SER A 15 -9.51 10.67 3.65
CA SER A 15 -9.58 9.93 4.92
C SER A 15 -9.34 8.43 4.73
N THR A 16 -9.98 7.83 3.73
CA THR A 16 -9.82 6.41 3.36
C THR A 16 -8.39 6.12 2.89
N LEU A 17 -7.82 6.98 2.05
CA LEU A 17 -6.42 6.85 1.64
C LEU A 17 -5.46 6.91 2.83
N SER A 18 -5.67 7.87 3.75
CA SER A 18 -4.87 7.97 4.98
C SER A 18 -4.99 6.72 5.85
N GLN A 19 -6.18 6.16 5.98
CA GLN A 19 -6.41 4.91 6.73
C GLN A 19 -5.60 3.76 6.12
N HIS A 20 -5.70 3.54 4.82
CA HIS A 20 -4.95 2.47 4.15
C HIS A 20 -3.43 2.65 4.25
N LEU A 21 -2.93 3.89 4.09
CA LEU A 21 -1.50 4.16 4.25
C LEU A 21 -1.03 3.94 5.69
N HIS A 22 -1.88 4.20 6.69
CA HIS A 22 -1.57 3.88 8.08
C HIS A 22 -1.48 2.36 8.28
N GLU A 23 -2.48 1.59 7.83
CA GLU A 23 -2.49 0.13 7.93
C GLU A 23 -1.30 -0.52 7.21
N LEU A 24 -0.96 -0.05 5.99
CA LEU A 24 0.20 -0.54 5.25
C LEU A 24 1.54 -0.23 5.95
N LYS A 25 1.60 0.91 6.66
CA LYS A 25 2.79 1.29 7.44
C LYS A 25 2.91 0.43 8.69
N GLU A 26 1.81 0.21 9.40
CA GLU A 26 1.77 -0.67 10.59
C GLU A 26 2.10 -2.13 10.21
N ALA A 27 1.65 -2.59 9.04
CA ALA A 27 2.03 -3.89 8.47
C ALA A 27 3.49 -3.96 8.01
N GLY A 28 4.24 -2.85 8.05
CA GLY A 28 5.65 -2.77 7.65
C GLY A 28 5.89 -2.84 6.14
N LEU A 29 4.84 -2.80 5.32
CA LEU A 29 4.96 -2.85 3.85
C LEU A 29 5.42 -1.51 3.29
N ILE A 30 5.05 -0.40 3.92
CA ILE A 30 5.54 0.92 3.55
C ILE A 30 6.22 1.59 4.74
N GLN A 31 7.11 2.52 4.43
CA GLN A 31 7.76 3.40 5.38
C GLN A 31 7.40 4.85 5.05
N GLY A 32 7.18 5.66 6.07
CA GLY A 32 6.88 7.07 5.92
C GLY A 32 8.01 7.90 6.52
N GLU A 33 8.61 8.77 5.70
CA GLU A 33 9.53 9.81 6.17
C GLU A 33 8.76 11.13 6.29
N PHE A 34 8.88 11.79 7.45
CA PHE A 34 8.27 13.10 7.65
C PHE A 34 9.14 14.16 6.96
N THR A 35 8.65 14.71 5.84
CA THR A 35 9.34 15.76 5.08
C THR A 35 8.46 17.00 5.05
N PRO A 36 8.58 17.93 6.02
CA PRO A 36 7.70 19.10 6.12
C PRO A 36 7.52 19.81 4.77
N PRO A 37 6.29 20.15 4.34
CA PRO A 37 5.01 20.09 5.06
C PRO A 37 4.21 18.79 4.86
N THR A 38 4.76 17.78 4.20
CA THR A 38 4.03 16.57 3.78
C THR A 38 4.70 15.28 4.26
N ILE A 39 3.97 14.16 4.19
CA ILE A 39 4.55 12.84 4.48
C ILE A 39 4.88 12.20 3.14
N LYS A 40 6.13 11.73 3.01
CA LYS A 40 6.57 10.92 1.87
C LYS A 40 6.52 9.46 2.28
N TYR A 41 5.74 8.67 1.55
CA TYR A 41 5.69 7.23 1.71
C TYR A 41 6.56 6.54 0.66
N CYS A 42 7.27 5.50 1.08
CA CYS A 42 8.11 4.64 0.26
C CYS A 42 7.82 3.18 0.57
N ILE A 43 8.00 2.30 -0.41
CA ILE A 43 7.92 0.85 -0.23
C ILE A 43 9.09 0.39 0.65
N ASN A 44 8.82 -0.49 1.62
CA ASN A 44 9.88 -1.22 2.32
C ASN A 44 10.26 -2.46 1.49
N GLN A 45 11.33 -2.38 0.71
CA GLN A 45 11.70 -3.42 -0.26
C GLN A 45 11.96 -4.80 0.37
N GLU A 46 12.51 -4.83 1.58
CA GLU A 46 12.79 -6.06 2.31
C GLU A 46 11.49 -6.78 2.68
N ASN A 47 10.59 -6.06 3.35
CA ASN A 47 9.30 -6.61 3.77
C ASN A 47 8.40 -6.96 2.57
N TRP A 48 8.47 -6.18 1.48
CA TRP A 48 7.78 -6.52 0.24
C TRP A 48 8.30 -7.79 -0.42
N THR A 49 9.59 -8.07 -0.31
CA THR A 49 10.17 -9.31 -0.85
C THR A 49 9.68 -10.51 -0.04
N ALA A 50 9.72 -10.43 1.29
CA ALA A 50 9.16 -11.47 2.16
C ALA A 50 7.65 -11.67 1.92
N ALA A 51 6.87 -10.58 1.81
CA ALA A 51 5.45 -10.64 1.53
C ALA A 51 5.16 -11.31 0.17
N ARG A 52 5.94 -11.02 -0.86
CA ARG A 52 5.80 -11.65 -2.19
C ARG A 52 6.10 -13.15 -2.15
N GLU A 53 7.10 -13.58 -1.39
CA GLU A 53 7.41 -15.01 -1.23
C GLU A 53 6.29 -15.77 -0.52
N LEU A 54 5.69 -15.16 0.51
CA LEU A 54 4.62 -15.78 1.29
C LEU A 54 3.26 -15.75 0.59
N LEU A 55 2.92 -14.61 -0.03
CA LEU A 55 1.58 -14.34 -0.55
C LEU A 55 1.49 -14.41 -2.08
N GLY A 56 2.62 -14.42 -2.80
CA GLY A 56 2.62 -14.32 -4.27
C GLY A 56 1.77 -15.39 -4.93
N GLY A 57 1.97 -16.66 -4.57
CA GLY A 57 1.17 -17.76 -5.11
C GLY A 57 -0.32 -17.68 -4.75
N PHE A 58 -0.65 -17.17 -3.56
CA PHE A 58 -2.04 -16.94 -3.16
C PHE A 58 -2.69 -15.81 -3.97
N ILE A 59 -2.01 -14.67 -4.09
CA ILE A 59 -2.49 -13.52 -4.87
C ILE A 59 -2.67 -13.91 -6.34
N ASP A 60 -1.69 -14.62 -6.92
CA ASP A 60 -1.77 -15.11 -8.30
C ASP A 60 -2.94 -16.06 -8.51
N HIS A 61 -3.26 -16.89 -7.51
CA HIS A 61 -4.40 -17.77 -7.56
C HIS A 61 -5.72 -17.00 -7.48
N VAL A 62 -5.87 -16.10 -6.51
CA VAL A 62 -7.07 -15.27 -6.33
C VAL A 62 -7.34 -14.38 -7.56
N ALA A 63 -6.29 -13.80 -8.15
CA ALA A 63 -6.41 -12.96 -9.34
C ALA A 63 -6.97 -13.70 -10.56
N ARG A 64 -6.91 -15.05 -10.59
CA ARG A 64 -7.45 -15.90 -11.67
C ARG A 64 -8.87 -16.38 -11.41
N VAL A 65 -9.39 -16.20 -10.20
CA VAL A 65 -10.76 -16.61 -9.88
C VAL A 65 -11.71 -15.55 -10.44
N GLU A 66 -12.36 -15.85 -11.57
CA GLU A 66 -13.38 -14.98 -12.19
C GLU A 66 -14.77 -15.11 -11.53
N SER A 67 -14.92 -16.04 -10.58
CA SER A 67 -16.17 -16.25 -9.85
C SER A 67 -16.05 -15.70 -8.44
N TYR A 68 -16.33 -14.42 -8.28
CA TYR A 68 -16.75 -13.86 -7.00
C TYR A 68 -18.25 -14.16 -6.85
N CYS A 69 -18.71 -14.46 -5.63
CA CYS A 69 -20.12 -14.72 -5.33
C CYS A 69 -21.10 -13.77 -6.06
#